data_AF-A0A7J6V924-F1
#
_entry.id   AF-A0A7J6V924-F1
#
_cell.length_a   1.000
_cell.length_b   1.000
_cell.length_c   1.000
_cell.angle_alpha   90.00
_cell.angle_beta   90.00
_cell.angle_gamma   90.00
#
_symmetry.space_group_name_H-M   'P 1'
#
loop_
_entity.id
_entity.type
_entity.pdbx_description
1 polymer ?
#
loop_
_entity_poly.entity_id
_entity_poly.type
_entity_poly.pdbx_seq_one_letter_code
_entity_poly.pdbx_strand_id
1 'polypeptide(L)'
;MQKISSCARYAALNDMALNFNFDDMLDGKGNNICYLISTHGTLCTVINTAGSDDIEALKKTGGIKLVHPDERAIGRELLQFEEVVEKACLLPNKLCMYTYSMSQKVSSFLTNCPEK
;
A
#
# COMPACT_ATOMS: atom_id res chain seq x y z
N MET A 1 21.09 2.93 2.21
CA MET A 1 20.90 4.36 1.86
C MET A 1 19.52 4.68 1.27
N GLN A 2 19.02 3.97 0.25
CA GLN A 2 17.69 4.26 -0.37
C GLN A 2 16.51 4.17 0.60
N LYS A 3 16.50 3.21 1.54
CA LYS A 3 15.42 3.09 2.55
C LYS A 3 15.32 4.35 3.41
N ILE A 4 16.42 4.77 4.03
CA ILE A 4 16.50 5.97 4.90
C ILE A 4 16.05 7.25 4.16
N SER A 5 16.49 7.45 2.92
CA SER A 5 16.08 8.59 2.09
C SER A 5 14.57 8.59 1.78
N SER A 6 13.97 7.41 1.62
CA SER A 6 12.53 7.28 1.39
C SER A 6 11.74 7.55 2.67
N CYS A 7 12.28 7.15 3.82
CA CYS A 7 11.66 7.42 5.10
C CYS A 7 11.58 8.92 5.42
N ALA A 8 12.69 9.64 5.23
CA ALA A 8 12.75 11.09 5.45
C ALA A 8 11.77 11.85 4.55
N ARG A 9 11.64 11.44 3.28
CA ARG A 9 10.68 12.03 2.34
C ARG A 9 9.22 11.78 2.75
N TYR A 10 8.90 10.56 3.19
CA TYR A 10 7.56 10.23 3.66
C TYR A 10 7.18 11.03 4.91
N ALA A 11 8.08 11.13 5.88
CA ALA A 11 7.85 11.91 7.10
C ALA A 11 7.63 13.40 6.81
N ALA A 12 8.37 13.96 5.84
CA ALA A 12 8.18 15.34 5.39
C ALA A 12 6.82 15.56 4.72
N LEU A 13 6.35 14.63 3.89
CA LEU A 13 5.05 14.73 3.22
C LEU A 13 3.86 14.50 4.17
N ASN A 14 4.04 13.67 5.20
CA ASN A 14 3.00 13.35 6.20
C ASN A 14 2.88 14.40 7.32
N ASP A 15 3.53 15.56 7.17
CA ASP A 15 3.55 16.64 8.18
C ASP A 15 4.14 16.21 9.54
N MET A 16 4.88 15.10 9.56
CA MET A 16 5.49 14.52 10.77
C MET A 16 6.85 15.18 11.08
N ALA A 17 7.31 16.11 10.24
CA ALA A 17 8.62 16.76 10.34
C ALA A 17 8.84 17.48 11.68
N LEU A 18 7.78 17.98 12.34
CA LEU A 18 7.88 18.66 13.63
C LEU A 18 8.02 17.72 14.84
N ASN A 19 7.56 16.47 14.72
CA ASN A 19 7.62 15.44 15.78
C ASN A 19 8.40 14.21 15.29
N PHE A 20 9.45 14.43 14.49
CA PHE A 20 10.19 13.36 13.84
C PHE A 20 10.95 12.51 14.88
N ASN A 21 10.55 11.25 15.00
CA ASN A 21 11.21 10.24 15.82
C ASN A 21 11.67 9.07 14.95
N PHE A 22 12.96 8.74 15.00
CA PHE A 22 13.54 7.65 14.23
C PHE A 22 13.01 6.28 14.67
N ASP A 23 12.74 6.08 15.96
CA ASP A 23 12.23 4.81 16.48
C ASP A 23 10.82 4.56 15.98
N ASP A 24 9.94 5.57 15.99
CA ASP A 24 8.57 5.47 15.46
C ASP A 24 8.53 5.23 13.94
N MET A 25 9.54 5.72 13.23
CA MET A 25 9.68 5.56 11.78
C MET A 25 10.18 4.16 11.40
N LEU A 26 10.94 3.51 12.29
CA LEU A 26 11.47 2.15 12.13
C LEU A 26 10.56 1.10 12.76
N ASP A 27 9.63 1.49 13.63
CA ASP A 27 8.67 0.58 14.23
C ASP A 27 7.86 -0.14 13.13
N GLY A 28 7.70 -1.45 13.24
CA GLY A 28 6.91 -2.22 12.27
C GLY A 28 5.40 -1.99 12.40
N LYS A 29 4.95 -1.17 13.36
CA LYS A 29 3.56 -1.03 13.79
C LYS A 29 3.13 0.44 13.85
N GLY A 30 2.98 1.09 12.70
CA GLY A 30 2.48 2.47 12.65
C GLY A 30 2.32 3.01 11.23
N ASN A 31 1.82 4.24 11.10
CA ASN A 31 1.79 4.98 9.83
C ASN A 31 3.20 5.47 9.45
N ASN A 32 4.07 4.51 9.17
CA ASN A 32 5.43 4.75 8.72
C ASN A 32 5.72 3.99 7.42
N ILE A 33 6.75 4.47 6.76
CA ILE A 33 7.22 3.95 5.48
C ILE A 33 7.80 2.52 5.57
N CYS A 34 8.27 2.09 6.74
CA CYS A 34 8.79 0.74 6.95
C CYS A 34 7.67 -0.29 6.81
N TYR A 35 6.49 0.00 7.37
CA TYR A 35 5.29 -0.80 7.18
C TYR A 35 4.93 -0.90 5.69
N LEU A 36 4.89 0.23 4.96
CA LEU A 36 4.57 0.25 3.53
C LEU A 36 5.51 -0.64 2.70
N ILE A 37 6.82 -0.51 2.93
CA ILE A 37 7.86 -1.30 2.23
C ILE A 37 7.73 -2.79 2.56
N SER A 38 7.45 -3.12 3.82
CA SER A 38 7.27 -4.51 4.25
C SER A 38 6.06 -5.15 3.56
N THR A 39 4.90 -4.49 3.61
CA THR A 39 3.68 -4.98 2.95
C THR A 39 3.89 -5.13 1.43
N HIS A 40 4.56 -4.17 0.79
CA HIS A 40 4.92 -4.26 -0.62
C HIS A 40 5.81 -5.47 -0.91
N GLY A 41 6.82 -5.72 -0.08
CA GLY A 41 7.70 -6.89 -0.21
C GLY A 41 6.93 -8.21 -0.16
N THR A 42 6.02 -8.37 0.80
CA THR A 42 5.17 -9.56 0.90
C THR A 42 4.27 -9.71 -0.32
N LEU A 43 3.65 -8.62 -0.79
CA LEU A 43 2.80 -8.64 -1.98
C LEU A 43 3.57 -9.06 -3.25
N CYS A 44 4.77 -8.51 -3.47
CA CYS A 44 5.61 -8.90 -4.59
C CYS A 44 5.98 -10.38 -4.54
N THR A 45 6.30 -10.91 -3.36
CA THR A 45 6.59 -12.34 -3.18
C THR A 45 5.39 -13.19 -3.60
N VAL A 46 4.18 -12.86 -3.14
CA VAL A 46 2.95 -13.57 -3.51
C VAL A 46 2.71 -13.54 -5.02
N ILE A 47 2.81 -12.36 -5.65
CA ILE A 47 2.62 -12.22 -7.10
C ILE A 47 3.63 -13.08 -7.89
N ASN A 48 4.90 -13.07 -7.45
CA ASN A 48 5.95 -13.87 -8.08
C ASN A 48 5.72 -15.38 -7.88
N THR A 49 5.25 -15.80 -6.71
CA THR A 49 4.93 -17.21 -6.43
C THR A 49 3.72 -17.69 -7.24
N ALA A 50 2.75 -16.82 -7.47
CA ALA A 50 1.56 -17.12 -8.28
C ALA A 50 1.84 -17.27 -9.79
N GLY A 51 3.10 -17.14 -10.24
CA GLY A 51 3.51 -17.35 -11.65
C GLY A 51 2.82 -16.42 -12.65
N SER A 52 2.33 -15.27 -12.18
CA SER A 52 1.51 -14.32 -12.92
C SER A 52 2.34 -13.30 -13.70
N ASP A 53 3.41 -13.77 -14.35
CA ASP A 53 4.34 -12.91 -15.09
C ASP A 53 3.68 -12.26 -16.33
N ASP A 54 2.57 -12.83 -16.80
CA ASP A 54 1.79 -12.28 -17.91
C ASP A 54 0.48 -11.64 -17.42
N ILE A 55 0.63 -10.49 -16.76
CA ILE A 55 -0.48 -9.62 -16.35
C ILE A 55 -1.38 -9.26 -17.55
N GLU A 56 -0.81 -9.12 -18.75
CA GLU A 56 -1.55 -8.77 -19.96
C GLU A 56 -2.44 -9.93 -20.46
N ALA A 57 -1.99 -11.18 -20.34
CA ALA A 57 -2.84 -12.35 -20.58
C ALA A 57 -3.96 -12.48 -19.53
N LEU A 58 -3.66 -12.20 -18.26
CA LEU A 58 -4.65 -12.22 -17.17
C LEU A 58 -5.75 -11.18 -17.37
N LYS A 59 -5.42 -9.97 -17.85
CA LYS A 59 -6.41 -8.94 -18.19
C LYS A 59 -7.37 -9.37 -19.29
N LYS A 60 -6.90 -10.19 -20.26
CA LYS A 60 -7.69 -10.65 -21.40
C LYS A 60 -8.60 -11.84 -21.08
N THR A 61 -8.24 -12.64 -20.08
CA THR A 61 -8.91 -13.91 -19.77
C THR A 61 -9.66 -13.88 -18.43
N GLY A 62 -9.31 -12.98 -17.52
CA GLY A 62 -9.79 -12.96 -16.15
C GLY A 62 -11.01 -12.06 -15.94
N GLY A 63 -12.14 -12.66 -15.56
CA GLY A 63 -13.19 -11.92 -14.86
C GLY A 63 -12.79 -11.71 -13.41
N ILE A 64 -12.52 -10.47 -12.99
CA ILE A 64 -12.22 -10.15 -11.59
C ILE A 64 -13.50 -10.35 -10.77
N LYS A 65 -13.48 -11.28 -9.83
CA LYS A 65 -14.57 -11.52 -8.87
C LYS A 65 -14.07 -11.21 -7.47
N LEU A 66 -14.61 -10.15 -6.87
CA LEU A 66 -14.33 -9.77 -5.48
C LEU A 66 -15.42 -10.41 -4.60
N VAL A 67 -15.11 -11.55 -3.99
CA VAL A 67 -16.05 -12.34 -3.17
C VAL A 67 -15.88 -12.00 -1.69
N HIS A 68 -14.63 -11.92 -1.22
CA HIS A 68 -14.35 -11.62 0.18
C HIS A 68 -14.56 -10.12 0.48
N PRO A 69 -15.04 -9.74 1.68
CA PRO A 69 -15.09 -8.33 2.09
C PRO A 69 -13.72 -7.61 1.99
N ASP A 70 -12.61 -8.28 2.31
CA ASP A 70 -11.27 -7.67 2.18
C ASP A 70 -10.87 -7.42 0.72
N GLU A 71 -11.22 -8.31 -0.21
CA GLU A 71 -11.02 -8.11 -1.66
C GLU A 71 -11.79 -6.88 -2.15
N ARG A 72 -13.06 -6.75 -1.72
CA ARG A 72 -13.90 -5.59 -2.05
C ARG A 72 -13.36 -4.31 -1.43
N ALA A 73 -12.80 -4.37 -0.23
CA ALA A 73 -12.20 -3.23 0.43
C ALA A 73 -11.01 -2.68 -0.37
N ILE A 74 -10.15 -3.57 -0.90
CA ILE A 74 -9.05 -3.19 -1.81
C ILE A 74 -9.58 -2.59 -3.10
N GLY A 75 -10.55 -3.26 -3.75
CA GLY A 75 -11.15 -2.76 -5.00
C GLY A 75 -11.75 -1.36 -4.84
N ARG A 76 -12.46 -1.11 -3.73
CA ARG A 76 -13.03 0.20 -3.40
C ARG A 76 -11.94 1.25 -3.14
N GLU A 77 -10.84 0.87 -2.50
CA GLU A 77 -9.73 1.80 -2.24
C GLU A 77 -9.06 2.23 -3.55
N LEU A 78 -8.84 1.28 -4.47
CA LEU A 78 -8.26 1.56 -5.79
C LEU A 78 -9.09 2.55 -6.61
N LEU A 79 -10.43 2.45 -6.55
CA LEU A 79 -11.32 3.40 -7.23
C LEU A 79 -11.24 4.82 -6.66
N GLN A 80 -10.85 4.99 -5.39
CA GLN A 80 -10.66 6.31 -4.77
C GLN A 80 -9.31 6.94 -5.12
N PHE A 81 -8.41 6.21 -5.79
CA PHE A 81 -7.07 6.70 -6.09
C PHE A 81 -7.09 7.98 -6.93
N GLU A 82 -7.98 8.08 -7.92
CA GLU A 82 -8.10 9.25 -8.80
C GLU A 82 -8.39 10.52 -7.98
N GLU A 83 -9.40 10.46 -7.11
CA GLU A 83 -9.76 11.58 -6.22
C GLU A 83 -8.62 11.95 -5.25
N VAL A 84 -7.88 10.96 -4.76
CA VAL A 84 -6.73 11.20 -3.87
C VAL A 84 -5.61 11.90 -4.61
N VAL A 85 -5.33 11.53 -5.87
CA VAL A 85 -4.28 12.16 -6.70
C VAL A 85 -4.63 13.62 -6.97
N GLU A 86 -5.89 13.93 -7.30
CA GLU A 86 -6.34 15.31 -7.47
C GLU A 86 -6.13 16.14 -6.20
N LYS A 87 -6.48 15.58 -5.03
CA LYS A 87 -6.29 16.25 -3.73
C LYS A 87 -4.83 16.37 -3.32
N ALA A 88 -3.97 15.44 -3.74
CA ALA A 88 -2.55 15.43 -3.40
C ALA A 88 -1.79 16.62 -4.00
N CYS A 89 -2.27 17.22 -5.09
CA CYS A 89 -1.70 18.45 -5.66
C CYS A 89 -1.71 19.63 -4.67
N LEU A 90 -2.67 19.65 -3.74
CA LEU A 90 -2.81 20.71 -2.72
C LEU A 90 -2.38 20.25 -1.33
N LEU A 91 -2.54 18.95 -1.04
CA LEU A 91 -2.33 18.35 0.27
C LEU A 91 -1.58 17.02 0.14
N PRO A 92 -0.24 17.02 0.03
CA PRO A 92 0.54 15.80 -0.20
C PRO A 92 0.39 14.76 0.92
N ASN A 93 0.08 15.18 2.16
CA ASN A 93 -0.21 14.28 3.27
C ASN A 93 -1.40 13.34 3.00
N LYS A 94 -2.34 13.72 2.13
CA LYS A 94 -3.46 12.87 1.72
C LYS A 94 -2.97 11.64 0.98
N LEU A 95 -1.93 11.77 0.17
CA LEU A 95 -1.33 10.65 -0.53
C LEU A 95 -0.67 9.68 0.45
N CYS A 96 0.04 10.19 1.48
CA CYS A 96 0.62 9.37 2.55
C CYS A 96 -0.47 8.57 3.29
N MET A 97 -1.53 9.25 3.75
CA MET A 97 -2.66 8.59 4.42
C MET A 97 -3.31 7.52 3.56
N TYR A 98 -3.50 7.79 2.26
CA TYR A 98 -4.03 6.81 1.32
C TYR A 98 -3.11 5.59 1.19
N THR A 99 -1.81 5.79 0.99
CA THR A 99 -0.86 4.67 0.87
C THR A 99 -0.82 3.79 2.12
N TYR A 100 -0.93 4.39 3.31
CA TYR A 100 -1.02 3.65 4.57
C TYR A 100 -2.33 2.89 4.73
N SER A 101 -3.46 3.53 4.43
CA SER A 101 -4.77 2.90 4.39
C SER A 101 -4.79 1.70 3.43
N MET A 102 -4.19 1.84 2.25
CA MET A 102 -4.06 0.77 1.26
C MET A 102 -3.22 -0.39 1.78
N SER A 103 -2.05 -0.12 2.39
CA SER A 103 -1.19 -1.17 2.96
C SER A 103 -1.88 -1.96 4.07
N GLN A 104 -2.67 -1.31 4.93
CA GLN A 104 -3.46 -2.01 5.95
C GLN A 104 -4.50 -2.96 5.34
N LYS A 105 -5.21 -2.51 4.30
CA LYS A 105 -6.19 -3.36 3.59
C LYS A 105 -5.52 -4.54 2.89
N VAL A 106 -4.37 -4.32 2.25
CA VAL A 106 -3.55 -5.39 1.64
C VAL A 106 -3.08 -6.38 2.71
N SER A 107 -2.62 -5.90 3.86
CA SER A 107 -2.21 -6.78 4.96
C SER A 107 -3.36 -7.63 5.49
N SER A 108 -4.57 -7.06 5.61
CA SER A 108 -5.79 -7.80 5.98
C SER A 108 -6.12 -8.88 4.94
N PHE A 109 -6.11 -8.51 3.66
CA PHE A 109 -6.34 -9.43 2.55
C PHE A 109 -5.35 -10.59 2.55
N LEU A 110 -4.05 -10.33 2.68
CA LEU A 110 -3.01 -11.37 2.72
C LEU A 110 -3.17 -12.33 3.90
N THR A 111 -3.83 -11.91 4.98
CA THR A 111 -4.07 -12.74 6.18
C THR A 111 -5.38 -13.53 6.07
N ASN A 112 -6.45 -12.90 5.56
CA ASN A 112 -7.81 -13.46 5.59
C ASN A 112 -8.23 -14.15 4.29
N CYS A 113 -7.53 -13.89 3.18
CA CYS A 113 -7.75 -14.54 1.89
C CYS A 113 -6.55 -15.42 1.56
N PRO A 114 -6.44 -16.63 2.13
CA PRO A 114 -5.42 -17.59 1.69
C PRO A 114 -5.69 -17.98 0.22
N GLU A 115 -4.61 -18.10 -0.56
CA GLU A 115 -4.67 -18.63 -1.93
C GLU A 115 -5.39 -19.99 -1.91
N LYS A 116 -6.34 -20.18 -2.83
CA LYS A 116 -6.96 -21.48 -3.10
C LYS A 116 -6.19 -22.23 -4.16
#